data_AF-A0A0Q7XZA2-F1
#
_entry.id   AF-A0A0Q7XZA2-F1
#
_cell.length_a   1.000
_cell.length_b   1.000
_cell.length_c   1.000
_cell.angle_alpha   90.00
_cell.angle_beta   90.00
_cell.angle_gamma   90.00
#
_symmetry.space_group_name_H-M   'P 1'
#
loop_
_entity.id
_entity.type
_entity.pdbx_description
1 polymer ?
#
loop_
_entity_poly.entity_id
_entity_poly.type
_entity_poly.pdbx_seq_one_letter_code
_entity_poly.pdbx_strand_id
1 'polypeptide(L)'
;MSFDRGRLLDHIEQMEEAAENAIAFVSNSEKIDVIRDIKTQMAVSMALVILGESVAKVLRLNPHIGDDHPEIPWMKIKAMRNLVAHDYFELEFEVVWKTVREDLPQLLAQLRALRHIHAQGE
;
A
#
# COMPACT_ATOMS: atom_id res chain seq x y z
N MET A 1 -24.70 -4.57 -9.09
CA MET A 1 -23.52 -5.10 -9.82
C MET A 1 -22.57 -4.00 -10.30
N SER A 2 -23.01 -2.85 -10.85
CA SER A 2 -22.08 -1.76 -11.25
C SER A 2 -21.50 -0.94 -10.08
N PHE A 3 -22.26 -0.78 -8.99
CA PHE A 3 -21.87 0.06 -7.86
C PHE A 3 -20.71 -0.51 -7.03
N ASP A 4 -20.67 -1.83 -6.82
CA ASP A 4 -19.58 -2.49 -6.10
C ASP A 4 -18.28 -2.50 -6.91
N ARG A 5 -18.38 -2.50 -8.25
CA ARG A 5 -17.23 -2.38 -9.16
C ARG A 5 -16.57 -1.01 -9.07
N GLY A 6 -17.36 0.07 -9.09
CA GLY A 6 -16.83 1.42 -8.93
C GLY A 6 -16.08 1.59 -7.62
N ARG A 7 -16.66 1.11 -6.52
CA ARG A 7 -16.01 1.14 -5.20
C ARG A 7 -14.73 0.30 -5.11
N LEU A 8 -14.69 -0.83 -5.80
CA LEU A 8 -13.48 -1.66 -5.87
C LEU A 8 -12.34 -0.88 -6.53
N LEU A 9 -12.60 -0.24 -7.66
CA LEU A 9 -11.63 0.58 -8.38
C LEU A 9 -11.18 1.78 -7.54
N ASP A 10 -12.11 2.48 -6.88
CA ASP A 10 -11.78 3.60 -5.98
C ASP A 10 -10.79 3.17 -4.89
N HIS A 11 -10.95 1.96 -4.34
CA HIS A 11 -10.03 1.45 -3.32
C HIS A 11 -8.68 1.02 -3.90
N ILE A 12 -8.62 0.50 -5.13
CA ILE A 12 -7.35 0.22 -5.81
C ILE A 12 -6.60 1.53 -6.09
N GLU A 13 -7.30 2.58 -6.52
CA GLU A 13 -6.68 3.91 -6.72
C GLU A 13 -6.17 4.51 -5.41
N GLN A 14 -6.91 4.35 -4.31
CA GLN A 14 -6.44 4.72 -2.97
C GLN A 14 -5.19 3.93 -2.55
N MET A 15 -5.05 2.67 -2.97
CA MET A 15 -3.82 1.90 -2.73
C MET A 15 -2.64 2.46 -3.54
N GLU A 16 -2.86 2.80 -4.81
CA GLU A 16 -1.83 3.43 -5.66
C GLU A 16 -1.36 4.75 -5.05
N GLU A 17 -2.28 5.66 -4.72
CA GLU A 17 -1.97 6.97 -4.14
C GLU A 17 -1.21 6.84 -2.81
N ALA A 18 -1.62 5.91 -1.95
CA ALA A 18 -0.94 5.68 -0.67
C ALA A 18 0.50 5.16 -0.86
N ALA A 19 0.71 4.23 -1.80
CA ALA A 19 2.04 3.72 -2.13
C ALA A 19 2.93 4.81 -2.74
N GLU A 20 2.39 5.61 -3.66
CA GLU A 20 3.09 6.75 -4.27
C GLU A 20 3.52 7.79 -3.24
N ASN A 21 2.62 8.15 -2.32
CA ASN A 21 2.93 9.09 -1.25
C ASN A 21 4.06 8.58 -0.35
N ALA A 22 4.00 7.31 0.07
CA ALA A 22 5.06 6.71 0.88
C ALA A 22 6.43 6.77 0.18
N ILE A 23 6.48 6.44 -1.11
CA ILE A 23 7.70 6.54 -1.94
C ILE A 23 8.16 7.99 -2.06
N ALA A 24 7.25 8.92 -2.32
CA ALA A 24 7.56 10.33 -2.52
C ALA A 24 8.18 10.97 -1.27
N PHE A 25 7.68 10.64 -0.07
CA PHE A 25 8.20 11.15 1.20
C PHE A 25 9.66 10.81 1.46
N VAL A 26 10.18 9.75 0.83
CA VAL A 26 11.57 9.30 1.01
C VAL A 26 12.44 9.43 -0.23
N SER A 27 11.89 9.97 -1.32
CA SER A 27 12.50 9.91 -2.66
C SER A 27 13.86 10.61 -2.74
N ASN A 28 14.05 11.71 -2.01
CA ASN A 28 15.23 12.57 -2.03
C ASN A 28 16.01 12.56 -0.71
N SER A 29 15.89 11.49 0.08
CA SER A 29 16.51 11.40 1.40
C SER A 29 17.40 10.16 1.49
N GLU A 30 18.45 10.24 2.29
CA GLU A 30 19.19 9.05 2.70
C GLU A 30 18.47 8.35 3.86
N LYS A 31 18.69 7.05 4.02
CA LYS A 31 18.04 6.25 5.08
C LYS A 31 18.21 6.90 6.47
N ILE A 32 19.41 7.38 6.77
CA ILE A 32 19.72 7.96 8.09
C ILE A 32 18.95 9.25 8.36
N ASP A 33 18.65 10.03 7.33
CA ASP A 33 17.91 11.29 7.46
C ASP A 33 16.45 10.98 7.81
N VAL A 34 15.85 9.99 7.14
CA VAL A 34 14.49 9.55 7.42
C VAL A 34 14.35 8.93 8.81
N ILE A 35 15.33 8.15 9.27
CA ILE A 35 15.35 7.58 10.64
C ILE A 35 15.44 8.68 11.71
N ARG A 36 15.91 9.89 11.37
CA ARG A 36 16.00 11.02 12.31
C ARG A 36 14.85 12.01 12.17
N ASP A 37 14.13 11.98 11.04
CA ASP A 37 13.00 12.86 10.79
C ASP A 37 11.67 12.20 11.18
N ILE A 38 11.22 12.50 12.40
CA ILE A 38 9.94 12.02 12.94
C ILE A 38 8.77 12.43 12.03
N LYS A 39 8.81 13.59 11.37
CA LYS A 39 7.69 14.01 10.49
C LYS A 39 7.59 13.10 9.28
N THR A 40 8.72 12.78 8.66
CA THR A 40 8.77 11.85 7.53
C THR A 40 8.36 10.45 7.98
N GLN A 41 8.79 10.01 9.16
CA GLN A 41 8.36 8.71 9.70
C GLN A 41 6.86 8.60 9.89
N MET A 42 6.24 9.62 10.48
CA MET A 42 4.80 9.68 10.68
C MET A 42 4.05 9.73 9.34
N ALA A 43 4.55 10.49 8.36
CA ALA A 43 3.95 10.60 7.03
C ALA A 43 3.96 9.25 6.29
N VAL A 44 5.12 8.58 6.26
CA VAL A 44 5.27 7.24 5.67
C VAL A 44 4.38 6.23 6.39
N SER A 45 4.34 6.26 7.72
CA SER A 45 3.53 5.33 8.51
C SER A 45 2.04 5.51 8.25
N MET A 46 1.55 6.76 8.17
CA MET A 46 0.17 7.04 7.80
C MET A 46 -0.15 6.51 6.39
N ALA A 47 0.75 6.72 5.43
CA ALA A 47 0.57 6.19 4.08
C ALA A 47 0.45 4.65 4.06
N LEU A 48 1.26 3.93 4.84
CA LEU A 48 1.17 2.48 4.97
C LEU A 48 -0.14 2.02 5.65
N VAL A 49 -0.63 2.76 6.64
CA VAL A 49 -1.93 2.48 7.29
C VAL A 49 -3.06 2.64 6.28
N ILE A 50 -3.07 3.72 5.50
CA ILE A 50 -4.07 3.97 4.45
C ILE A 50 -4.03 2.85 3.41
N LEU A 51 -2.83 2.46 2.96
CA LEU A 51 -2.64 1.36 2.01
C LEU A 51 -3.27 0.05 2.51
N GLY A 52 -2.98 -0.36 3.75
CA GLY A 52 -3.54 -1.59 4.30
C GLY A 52 -5.04 -1.52 4.62
N GLU A 53 -5.57 -0.34 4.95
CA GLU A 53 -7.01 -0.12 5.08
C GLU A 53 -7.72 -0.29 3.73
N SER A 54 -7.15 0.26 2.65
CA SER A 54 -7.70 0.10 1.30
C SER A 54 -7.68 -1.36 0.85
N VAL A 55 -6.61 -2.12 1.14
CA VAL A 55 -6.57 -3.58 0.93
C VAL A 55 -7.70 -4.29 1.67
N ALA A 56 -7.94 -3.95 2.94
CA ALA A 56 -9.00 -4.59 3.71
C ALA A 56 -10.39 -4.34 3.09
N LYS A 57 -10.63 -3.16 2.51
CA LYS A 57 -11.86 -2.84 1.80
C LYS A 57 -11.97 -3.58 0.47
N VAL A 58 -10.89 -3.68 -0.30
CA VAL A 58 -10.81 -4.48 -1.54
C VAL A 58 -11.19 -5.93 -1.28
N LEU A 59 -10.53 -6.58 -0.30
CA LEU A 59 -10.81 -7.98 0.07
C LEU A 59 -12.24 -8.19 0.57
N ARG A 60 -12.86 -7.18 1.19
CA ARG A 60 -14.26 -7.26 1.63
C ARG A 60 -15.24 -7.20 0.45
N LEU A 61 -14.92 -6.41 -0.58
CA LEU A 61 -15.75 -6.27 -1.78
C LEU A 61 -15.56 -7.42 -2.76
N ASN A 62 -14.33 -7.94 -2.88
CA ASN A 62 -14.00 -9.12 -3.67
C ASN A 62 -13.08 -10.07 -2.87
N PRO A 63 -13.67 -11.05 -2.15
CA PRO A 63 -12.90 -12.01 -1.35
C PRO A 63 -11.96 -12.92 -2.17
N HIS A 64 -12.22 -13.10 -3.47
CA HIS A 64 -11.45 -13.99 -4.34
C HIS A 64 -10.33 -13.29 -5.10
N ILE A 65 -10.21 -11.96 -5.01
CA ILE A 65 -9.19 -11.19 -5.75
C ILE A 65 -7.76 -11.62 -5.41
N GLY A 66 -7.54 -12.16 -4.19
CA GLY A 66 -6.25 -12.68 -3.79
C GLY A 66 -5.88 -14.00 -4.48
N ASP A 67 -6.87 -14.78 -4.89
CA ASP A 67 -6.67 -16.00 -5.67
C ASP A 67 -6.44 -15.66 -7.15
N ASP A 68 -7.13 -14.63 -7.66
CA ASP A 68 -7.01 -14.14 -9.03
C ASP A 68 -5.69 -13.38 -9.28
N HIS A 69 -5.18 -12.71 -8.25
CA HIS A 69 -3.97 -11.88 -8.29
C HIS A 69 -3.00 -12.22 -7.15
N PRO A 70 -2.42 -13.45 -7.14
CA PRO A 70 -1.54 -13.92 -6.07
C PRO A 70 -0.17 -13.22 -6.06
N GLU A 71 0.18 -12.51 -7.14
CA GLU A 71 1.40 -11.70 -7.23
C GLU A 71 1.37 -10.49 -6.28
N ILE A 72 0.17 -10.00 -5.92
CA ILE A 72 0.00 -8.91 -4.95
C ILE A 72 -0.04 -9.53 -3.55
N PRO A 73 0.82 -9.10 -2.61
CA PRO A 73 0.90 -9.69 -1.28
C PRO A 73 -0.20 -9.16 -0.33
N TRP A 74 -1.47 -9.33 -0.69
CA TRP A 74 -2.65 -8.75 -0.02
C TRP A 74 -2.63 -8.91 1.50
N MET A 75 -2.40 -10.14 1.98
CA MET A 75 -2.41 -10.43 3.42
C MET A 75 -1.23 -9.79 4.15
N LYS A 76 -0.05 -9.69 3.51
CA LYS A 76 1.13 -9.00 4.07
C LYS A 76 0.85 -7.51 4.21
N ILE A 77 0.24 -6.89 3.19
CA ILE A 77 -0.11 -5.46 3.21
C ILE A 77 -1.16 -5.18 4.29
N LYS A 78 -2.18 -6.03 4.41
CA LYS A 78 -3.19 -5.93 5.47
C LYS A 78 -2.57 -6.07 6.87
N ALA A 79 -1.62 -6.99 7.04
CA ALA A 79 -0.91 -7.16 8.31
C ALA A 79 -0.01 -5.96 8.65
N MET A 80 0.61 -5.34 7.64
CA MET A 80 1.46 -4.15 7.83
C MET A 80 0.70 -2.99 8.50
N ARG A 81 -0.57 -2.78 8.15
CA ARG A 81 -1.42 -1.79 8.84
C ARG A 81 -1.48 -2.01 10.35
N ASN A 82 -1.62 -3.27 10.79
CA ASN A 82 -1.71 -3.57 12.21
C ASN A 82 -0.37 -3.34 12.92
N LEU A 83 0.74 -3.74 12.29
CA LEU A 83 2.08 -3.50 12.81
C LEU A 83 2.37 -2.00 12.96
N VAL A 84 2.10 -1.20 11.91
CA VAL A 84 2.36 0.24 11.92
C VAL A 84 1.41 1.00 12.86
N ALA A 85 0.17 0.54 13.04
CA ALA A 85 -0.81 1.23 13.89
C ALA A 85 -0.68 0.90 15.39
N HIS A 86 -0.26 -0.31 15.74
CA HIS A 86 -0.17 -0.75 17.14
C HIS A 86 1.25 -0.69 17.69
N ASP A 87 2.25 -1.03 16.88
CA ASP A 87 3.64 -1.18 17.32
C ASP A 87 4.53 -0.04 16.79
N TYR A 88 3.96 1.13 16.47
CA TYR A 88 4.69 2.27 15.89
C TYR A 88 5.97 2.64 16.68
N PHE A 89 5.94 2.56 18.01
CA PHE A 89 7.10 2.84 18.87
C PHE A 89 8.18 1.76 18.83
N GLU A 90 7.83 0.54 18.42
CA GLU A 90 8.72 -0.61 18.25
C GLU A 90 9.04 -0.88 16.76
N LEU A 91 8.48 -0.07 15.86
CA LEU A 91 8.63 -0.22 14.43
C LEU A 91 10.09 0.06 14.03
N GLU A 92 10.80 -1.00 13.63
CA GLU A 92 12.13 -0.86 13.07
C GLU A 92 12.04 -0.12 11.72
N PHE A 93 12.30 1.20 11.75
CA PHE A 93 12.15 2.05 10.57
C PHE A 93 13.11 1.68 9.42
N GLU A 94 14.14 0.88 9.70
CA GLU A 94 14.97 0.26 8.66
C GLU A 94 14.19 -0.72 7.78
N VAL A 95 13.27 -1.49 8.38
CA VAL A 95 12.40 -2.43 7.65
C VAL A 95 11.36 -1.66 6.84
N VAL A 96 10.80 -0.59 7.42
CA VAL A 96 9.87 0.31 6.72
C VAL A 96 10.55 0.95 5.53
N TRP A 97 11.75 1.48 5.71
CA TRP A 97 12.55 2.08 4.64
C TRP A 97 12.74 1.10 3.47
N LYS A 98 13.14 -0.14 3.77
CA LYS A 98 13.30 -1.19 2.76
C LYS A 98 11.99 -1.47 2.03
N THR A 99 10.90 -1.63 2.77
CA THR A 99 9.55 -1.85 2.21
C THR A 99 9.18 -0.72 1.25
N VAL A 100 9.41 0.54 1.63
CA VAL A 100 9.07 1.71 0.80
C VAL A 100 9.94 1.80 -0.45
N ARG A 101 11.23 1.46 -0.37
CA ARG A 101 12.17 1.60 -1.49
C ARG A 101 12.17 0.40 -2.45
N GLU A 102 11.85 -0.79 -1.98
CA GLU A 102 11.96 -2.04 -2.75
C GLU A 102 10.59 -2.65 -3.05
N ASP A 103 9.73 -2.83 -2.03
CA ASP A 103 8.45 -3.54 -2.19
C ASP A 103 7.37 -2.64 -2.82
N LEU A 104 7.25 -1.38 -2.40
CA LEU A 104 6.19 -0.49 -2.88
C LEU A 104 6.26 -0.15 -4.38
N PRO A 105 7.44 0.07 -5.00
CA PRO A 105 7.51 0.29 -6.45
C PRO A 105 7.00 -0.92 -7.24
N GLN A 106 7.28 -2.14 -6.77
CA GLN A 106 6.76 -3.36 -7.38
C GLN A 106 5.24 -3.45 -7.20
N LEU A 107 4.73 -3.18 -6.01
CA LEU A 107 3.29 -3.15 -5.74
C LEU A 107 2.57 -2.15 -6.66
N LEU A 108 3.11 -0.94 -6.83
CA LEU A 108 2.52 0.08 -7.69
C LEU A 108 2.40 -0.38 -9.15
N ALA A 109 3.41 -1.10 -9.65
CA ALA A 109 3.35 -1.69 -10.99
C ALA A 109 2.24 -2.75 -11.10
N GLN A 110 2.08 -3.59 -10.08
CA GLN A 110 1.04 -4.61 -10.02
C GLN A 110 -0.38 -4.00 -9.96
N LEU A 111 -0.58 -2.96 -9.15
CA LEU A 111 -1.88 -2.28 -9.02
C LEU A 111 -2.31 -1.59 -10.32
N ARG A 112 -1.36 -0.92 -10.99
CA ARG A 112 -1.63 -0.32 -12.30
C ARG A 112 -1.99 -1.38 -13.34
N ALA A 113 -1.28 -2.51 -13.35
CA ALA A 113 -1.61 -3.63 -14.23
C ALA A 113 -3.00 -4.19 -13.94
N LEU A 114 -3.33 -4.39 -12.66
CA LEU A 114 -4.65 -4.82 -12.22
C LEU A 114 -5.76 -3.88 -12.74
N ARG A 115 -5.57 -2.56 -12.63
CA ARG A 115 -6.53 -1.56 -13.15
C ARG A 115 -6.67 -1.60 -14.67
N HIS A 116 -5.58 -1.82 -15.40
CA HIS A 116 -5.61 -1.92 -16.87
C HIS A 116 -6.31 -3.20 -17.38
N ILE A 117 -6.12 -4.35 -16.72
CA ILE A 117 -6.82 -5.59 -17.05
C ILE A 117 -8.34 -5.38 -16.94
N HIS A 118 -8.77 -4.67 -15.91
CA HIS A 118 -10.18 -4.36 -15.68
C HIS A 118 -10.75 -3.30 -16.63
N ALA A 119 -9.89 -2.47 -17.24
CA ALA A 119 -10.30 -1.45 -18.20
C ALA A 119 -10.40 -1.96 -19.66
N GLN A 120 -9.77 -3.10 -19.99
CA GLN A 120 -9.73 -3.66 -21.35
C GLN A 120 -10.60 -4.91 -21.56
N GLY A 121 -11.16 -5.47 -20.48
CA GLY A 121 -12.02 -6.66 -20.52
C GLY A 121 -13.52 -6.37 -20.72
N GLU A 122 -13.89 -5.21 -21.26
CA GLU A 122 -15.27 -4.83 -21.61
C GLU A 122 -15.46 -4.67 -23.13
#